data_AF-A0A922F9M8-F1
#
_entry.id   AF-A0A922F9M8-F1
#
_cell.length_a   1.000
_cell.length_b   1.000
_cell.length_c   1.000
_cell.angle_alpha   90.00
_cell.angle_beta   90.00
_cell.angle_gamma   90.00
#
_symmetry.space_group_name_H-M   'P 1'
#
loop_
_entity.id
_entity.type
_entity.pdbx_description
1 polymer ?
#
loop_
_entity_poly.entity_id
_entity_poly.type
_entity_poly.pdbx_seq_one_letter_code
_entity_poly.pdbx_strand_id
1 'polypeptide(L)'
;MAVSTCPRVFPSFECRSEPDFSGAPNIGRGDKKPSHGRLYSSRGTVSFHGGLSSLIFRFPPNFVRQLSTKARRNCSNIGVAQIVAASWSNNPASASAAAAAAAAAAAASATPASTEPIASLVDPAAEDGVTLVEKEVDRSVGVEGLPKSKPSVFSYDGSLAIHAGERSGRGIMTDAITTPVVNTSAYFFDNTAQLIDFKEKRRASFEYGRYGNPTTVVAEEKISALEGAESTLIMASGMCASTVLLMALVPAGGHLVTTTDCYRKTRIFIETILPRMGIKATVIDPADVGALESALNENNVSLFFTESPTNPFLRCVDIKHVSELCHRKGALVCIDGTFATPLNQKALALGADLVLHSATKYLGGHNDVLGGCISGSMKLVSEIRNLHHVLGGALNPNAAYLIIRGMKTLHLRVKQQNSTALRMAKILEAHPKVKCVYYPGLESHPEYDLAKRQMTGFGGVVSFEVIISHHFNVLTTGDIFSNLCTSFYGIPHFSIKIFCP
;
A
#
# COMPACT_ATOMS: atom_id res chain seq x y z
N MET A 1 23.53 -49.48 17.83
CA MET A 1 24.84 -49.39 18.51
C MET A 1 25.81 -48.67 17.59
N ALA A 2 26.54 -47.68 18.12
CA ALA A 2 27.64 -46.86 17.56
C ALA A 2 27.33 -46.09 16.24
N VAL A 3 27.18 -44.76 16.15
CA VAL A 3 27.91 -43.57 16.66
C VAL A 3 29.36 -43.48 16.17
N SER A 4 29.65 -42.56 15.22
CA SER A 4 30.58 -41.42 15.45
C SER A 4 30.59 -40.34 14.35
N THR A 5 30.18 -39.14 14.75
CA THR A 5 30.58 -37.75 14.42
C THR A 5 31.26 -37.36 13.09
N CYS A 6 30.72 -36.33 12.42
CA CYS A 6 31.42 -35.03 12.25
C CYS A 6 30.46 -33.92 11.73
N PRO A 7 30.35 -32.74 12.38
CA PRO A 7 29.49 -31.63 11.92
C PRO A 7 30.24 -30.64 11.03
N ARG A 8 29.65 -30.26 9.87
CA ARG A 8 30.12 -29.12 9.07
C ARG A 8 29.43 -27.84 9.54
N VAL A 9 30.20 -27.01 10.23
CA VAL A 9 29.87 -25.62 10.55
C VAL A 9 30.21 -24.77 9.32
N PHE A 10 29.23 -24.07 8.76
CA PHE A 10 29.46 -23.00 7.77
C PHE A 10 29.76 -21.68 8.50
N PRO A 11 30.73 -20.87 8.04
CA PRO A 11 31.05 -19.60 8.67
C PRO A 11 29.99 -18.53 8.36
N SER A 12 29.74 -17.68 9.36
CA SER A 12 28.91 -16.49 9.28
C SER A 12 29.49 -15.45 8.31
N PHE A 13 28.66 -14.98 7.37
CA PHE A 13 28.98 -13.86 6.48
C PHE A 13 28.96 -12.55 7.28
N GLU A 14 30.13 -11.98 7.54
CA GLU A 14 30.28 -10.59 8.02
C GLU A 14 30.25 -9.63 6.82
N CYS A 15 29.32 -8.67 6.83
CA CYS A 15 29.34 -7.52 5.93
C CYS A 15 30.52 -6.61 6.28
N ARG A 16 31.57 -6.62 5.46
CA ARG A 16 32.58 -5.56 5.44
C ARG A 16 32.11 -4.44 4.50
N SER A 17 32.10 -3.21 5.02
CA SER A 17 31.95 -1.97 4.26
C SER A 17 33.18 -1.74 3.38
N GLU A 18 32.97 -1.58 2.07
CA GLU A 18 33.99 -1.15 1.11
C GLU A 18 34.47 0.30 1.39
N PRO A 19 35.70 0.66 0.99
CA PRO A 19 36.33 1.93 1.33
C PRO A 19 36.11 3.06 0.30
N ASP A 20 36.22 4.28 0.81
CA ASP A 20 36.05 5.57 0.12
C ASP A 20 36.85 5.71 -1.19
N PHE A 21 36.15 6.07 -2.27
CA PHE A 21 36.73 6.56 -3.52
C PHE A 21 37.05 8.06 -3.39
N SER A 22 38.28 8.38 -2.98
CA SER A 22 38.88 9.70 -3.24
C SER A 22 40.32 9.52 -3.73
N GLY A 23 40.48 9.39 -5.05
CA GLY A 23 41.79 9.37 -5.71
C GLY A 23 41.90 10.51 -6.72
N ALA A 24 42.59 11.59 -6.35
CA ALA A 24 43.09 12.58 -7.29
C ALA A 24 44.49 12.15 -7.80
N PRO A 25 44.82 12.34 -9.09
CA PRO A 25 46.10 11.88 -9.63
C PRO A 25 47.23 12.87 -9.32
N ASN A 26 48.34 12.33 -8.80
CA ASN A 26 49.63 13.00 -8.65
C ASN A 26 50.30 13.18 -10.03
N ILE A 27 50.64 14.42 -10.39
CA ILE A 27 51.58 14.74 -11.47
C ILE A 27 52.77 15.51 -10.87
N GLY A 28 53.97 15.10 -11.29
CA GLY A 28 55.26 15.38 -10.68
C GLY A 28 55.84 16.80 -10.85
N ARG A 29 56.97 16.95 -10.15
CA ARG A 29 57.80 18.15 -9.92
C ARG A 29 58.43 18.76 -11.18
N GLY A 30 58.64 20.08 -11.16
CA GLY A 30 59.58 20.81 -12.01
C GLY A 30 59.85 22.24 -11.51
N ASP A 31 61.13 22.61 -11.36
CA ASP A 31 61.70 23.79 -10.69
C ASP A 31 61.36 25.19 -11.25
N LYS A 32 61.33 26.22 -10.39
CA LYS A 32 62.26 27.40 -10.34
C LYS A 32 61.67 28.67 -9.68
N LYS A 33 62.23 29.02 -8.50
CA LYS A 33 62.64 30.32 -7.89
C LYS A 33 61.84 31.66 -8.05
N PRO A 34 62.06 32.64 -7.13
CA PRO A 34 61.02 33.52 -6.56
C PRO A 34 61.16 35.02 -6.92
N SER A 35 60.14 35.84 -6.61
CA SER A 35 60.35 37.28 -6.35
C SER A 35 59.26 37.95 -5.48
N HIS A 36 59.75 38.59 -4.42
CA HIS A 36 59.35 39.84 -3.74
C HIS A 36 57.87 40.29 -3.62
N GLY A 37 57.37 40.29 -2.37
CA GLY A 37 57.35 41.49 -1.52
C GLY A 37 56.11 42.41 -1.57
N ARG A 38 55.34 42.46 -0.47
CA ARG A 38 55.24 43.64 0.44
C ARG A 38 54.29 43.40 1.62
N LEU A 39 54.79 43.81 2.78
CA LEU A 39 54.10 43.99 4.06
C LEU A 39 53.05 45.09 3.99
N TYR A 40 51.94 44.95 4.74
CA TYR A 40 51.53 45.96 5.72
C TYR A 40 50.78 45.30 6.88
N SER A 41 51.24 45.66 8.08
CA SER A 41 50.72 45.33 9.39
C SER A 41 49.84 46.49 9.88
N SER A 42 48.73 46.20 10.54
CA SER A 42 48.40 46.89 11.80
C SER A 42 47.35 46.13 12.62
N ARG A 43 47.80 45.79 13.83
CA ARG A 43 47.11 45.26 15.01
C ARG A 43 45.71 45.82 15.30
N GLY A 44 44.88 44.93 15.84
CA GLY A 44 43.73 45.24 16.69
C GLY A 44 43.31 44.01 17.48
N THR A 45 43.99 43.76 18.61
CA THR A 45 43.66 42.71 19.59
C THR A 45 42.55 43.20 20.53
N VAL A 46 41.43 42.47 20.60
CA VAL A 46 40.57 42.42 21.79
C VAL A 46 40.17 40.96 22.01
N SER A 47 40.64 40.41 23.12
CA SER A 47 40.25 39.10 23.64
C SER A 47 38.98 39.27 24.48
N PHE A 48 37.96 38.45 24.23
CA PHE A 48 36.92 38.14 25.20
C PHE A 48 36.73 36.62 25.26
N HIS A 49 37.10 36.05 26.41
CA HIS A 49 36.65 34.73 26.85
C HIS A 49 35.24 34.86 27.45
N GLY A 50 34.32 33.98 27.06
CA GLY A 50 33.01 33.82 27.69
C GLY A 50 32.20 32.73 27.00
N GLY A 51 31.98 31.60 27.69
CA GLY A 51 31.52 30.34 27.11
C GLY A 51 30.09 30.34 26.53
N LEU A 52 29.94 29.59 25.43
CA LEU A 52 28.66 29.15 24.89
C LEU A 52 28.08 28.04 25.79
N SER A 53 27.27 28.43 26.77
CA SER A 53 26.42 27.49 27.51
C SER A 53 25.09 27.31 26.78
N SER A 54 24.74 26.06 26.54
CA SER A 54 23.49 25.59 25.95
C SER A 54 22.27 26.05 26.75
N LEU A 55 21.35 26.75 26.09
CA LEU A 55 19.98 26.95 26.58
C LEU A 55 19.22 25.63 26.48
N ILE A 56 19.43 24.75 27.46
CA ILE A 56 18.55 23.62 27.73
C ILE A 56 17.25 24.19 28.32
N PHE A 57 16.15 24.10 27.58
CA PHE A 57 14.81 24.34 28.11
C PHE A 57 14.54 23.34 29.26
N ARG A 58 14.68 23.80 30.51
CA ARG A 58 14.21 23.06 31.68
C ARG A 58 12.70 23.23 31.80
N PHE A 59 11.96 22.19 31.44
CA PHE A 59 10.54 22.11 31.74
C PHE A 59 10.30 21.93 33.26
N PRO A 60 9.22 22.50 33.84
CA PRO A 60 8.89 22.36 35.25
C PRO A 60 8.61 20.89 35.64
N PRO A 61 8.82 20.48 36.92
CA PRO A 61 8.60 19.09 37.38
C PRO A 61 7.19 18.56 37.14
N ASN A 62 6.19 19.44 37.13
CA ASN A 62 4.78 19.09 36.88
C ASN A 62 4.45 18.86 35.40
N PHE A 63 5.27 19.40 34.48
CA PHE A 63 5.14 19.17 33.02
C PHE A 63 5.51 17.72 32.65
N VAL A 64 6.51 17.16 33.34
CA VAL A 64 6.92 15.75 33.19
C VAL A 64 5.83 14.80 33.71
N ARG A 65 5.03 15.22 34.70
CA ARG A 65 4.04 14.37 35.37
C ARG A 65 2.68 14.31 34.69
N GLN A 66 2.23 15.35 33.98
CA GLN A 66 0.95 15.32 33.26
C GLN A 66 1.03 14.66 31.87
N LEU A 67 2.19 14.72 31.20
CA LEU A 67 2.47 13.90 30.01
C LEU A 67 2.62 12.40 30.35
N SER A 68 2.85 12.07 31.62
CA SER A 68 3.36 10.76 32.03
C SER A 68 2.36 9.60 31.95
N THR A 69 1.05 9.82 31.94
CA THR A 69 0.09 8.69 32.01
C THR A 69 -0.79 8.56 30.77
N LYS A 70 -1.07 9.67 30.07
CA LYS A 70 -1.92 9.67 28.86
C LYS A 70 -1.14 9.85 27.55
N ALA A 71 0.04 10.49 27.58
CA ALA A 71 0.85 10.74 26.37
C ALA A 71 1.91 9.67 26.08
N ARG A 72 2.32 8.84 27.05
CA ARG A 72 3.32 7.77 26.83
C ARG A 72 2.82 6.59 25.99
N ARG A 73 1.51 6.49 25.71
CA ARG A 73 0.95 5.31 25.03
C ARG A 73 0.84 5.42 23.51
N ASN A 74 0.95 6.62 22.91
CA ASN A 74 0.82 6.78 21.46
C ASN A 74 1.78 7.84 20.90
N CYS A 75 2.58 7.47 19.90
CA CYS A 75 3.40 8.39 19.10
C CYS A 75 2.56 9.39 18.27
N SER A 76 1.22 9.32 18.34
CA SER A 76 0.27 10.13 17.58
C SER A 76 0.03 11.54 18.15
N ASN A 77 0.67 11.92 19.26
CA ASN A 77 0.35 13.17 19.97
C ASN A 77 1.21 14.40 19.63
N ILE A 78 1.95 14.40 18.52
CA ILE A 78 2.67 15.61 18.06
C ILE A 78 1.70 16.80 17.89
N GLY A 79 0.52 16.57 17.31
CA GLY A 79 -0.50 17.61 17.15
C GLY A 79 -1.00 18.17 18.49
N VAL A 80 -1.20 17.31 19.49
CA VAL A 80 -1.59 17.73 20.85
C VAL A 80 -0.49 18.55 21.51
N ALA A 81 0.76 18.11 21.39
CA ALA A 81 1.91 18.83 21.93
C ALA A 81 2.06 20.22 21.28
N GLN A 82 1.81 20.34 19.98
CA GLN A 82 1.85 21.62 19.26
C GLN A 82 0.73 22.57 19.68
N ILE A 83 -0.51 22.09 19.82
CA ILE A 83 -1.64 22.92 20.26
C ILE A 83 -1.45 23.38 21.71
N VAL A 84 -1.02 22.48 22.60
CA VAL A 84 -0.75 22.83 24.00
C VAL A 84 0.40 23.84 24.10
N ALA A 85 1.47 23.67 23.31
CA ALA A 85 2.57 24.64 23.26
C ALA A 85 2.12 26.00 22.73
N ALA A 86 1.34 26.04 21.64
CA ALA A 86 0.84 27.28 21.03
C ALA A 86 -0.14 28.02 21.96
N SER A 87 -1.02 27.29 22.66
CA SER A 87 -1.93 27.86 23.66
C SER A 87 -1.18 28.45 24.86
N TRP A 88 0.01 27.92 25.18
CA TRP A 88 0.86 28.45 26.26
C TRP A 88 1.64 29.69 25.83
N SER A 89 2.16 29.73 24.60
CA SER A 89 2.87 30.91 24.08
C SER A 89 1.96 32.11 23.82
N ASN A 90 0.67 31.88 23.54
CA ASN A 90 -0.32 32.94 23.35
C ASN A 90 -0.95 33.46 24.65
N ASN A 91 -0.55 32.93 25.81
CA ASN A 91 -0.99 33.45 27.10
C ASN A 91 0.01 34.53 27.56
N PRO A 92 -0.33 35.84 27.52
CA PRO A 92 0.52 36.87 28.08
C PRO A 92 0.40 36.82 29.61
N ALA A 93 1.07 35.86 30.24
CA ALA A 93 1.11 35.71 31.69
C ALA A 93 2.51 36.05 32.23
N SER A 94 2.93 37.31 32.06
CA SER A 94 3.79 37.99 33.03
C SER A 94 2.97 38.77 34.08
N ALA A 95 1.64 38.64 34.12
CA ALA A 95 0.80 39.43 35.02
C ALA A 95 -0.45 38.69 35.55
N SER A 96 -0.30 37.50 36.17
CA SER A 96 -1.35 37.01 37.10
C SER A 96 -0.91 35.92 38.11
N ALA A 97 0.39 35.75 38.37
CA ALA A 97 0.88 34.78 39.35
C ALA A 97 0.39 35.04 40.80
N ALA A 98 -0.27 36.17 41.07
CA ALA A 98 -0.82 36.49 42.38
C ALA A 98 -2.26 35.95 42.64
N ALA A 99 -3.04 35.60 41.60
CA ALA A 99 -4.44 35.22 41.78
C ALA A 99 -4.66 33.71 42.03
N ALA A 100 -3.77 32.85 41.52
CA ALA A 100 -3.90 31.39 41.68
C ALA A 100 -3.50 30.88 43.09
N ALA A 101 -2.73 31.67 43.85
CA ALA A 101 -2.31 31.32 45.20
C ALA A 101 -3.44 31.44 46.25
N ALA A 102 -4.47 32.26 46.00
CA ALA A 102 -5.56 32.49 46.94
C ALA A 102 -6.62 31.36 46.91
N ALA A 103 -6.82 30.68 45.77
CA ALA A 103 -7.83 29.62 45.64
C ALA A 103 -7.37 28.26 46.22
N ALA A 104 -6.05 28.01 46.29
CA ALA A 104 -5.50 26.76 46.81
C ALA A 104 -5.49 26.67 48.34
N ALA A 105 -5.56 27.80 49.05
CA ALA A 105 -5.57 27.84 50.51
C ALA A 105 -6.95 27.52 51.14
N ALA A 106 -8.05 27.63 50.38
CA ALA A 106 -9.40 27.40 50.89
C ALA A 106 -9.86 25.93 50.86
N ALA A 107 -9.11 25.03 50.21
CA ALA A 107 -9.48 23.61 50.10
C ALA A 107 -8.80 22.70 51.14
N ALA A 108 -8.01 23.26 52.06
CA ALA A 108 -7.20 22.51 53.03
C ALA A 108 -7.84 22.36 54.43
N SER A 109 -9.12 22.68 54.61
CA SER A 109 -9.78 22.71 55.93
C SER A 109 -11.00 21.78 56.11
N ALA A 110 -11.06 20.63 55.44
CA ALA A 110 -12.09 19.62 55.70
C ALA A 110 -11.51 18.32 56.30
N THR A 111 -11.96 17.99 57.52
CA THR A 111 -11.58 16.85 58.39
C THR A 111 -12.09 15.50 57.87
N PRO A 112 -11.48 14.36 58.26
CA PRO A 112 -11.79 13.02 57.74
C PRO A 112 -12.82 12.27 58.59
N ALA A 113 -13.69 11.47 57.97
CA ALA A 113 -14.60 10.53 58.66
C ALA A 113 -14.40 9.08 58.18
N SER A 114 -14.06 8.24 59.17
CA SER A 114 -14.14 6.78 59.36
C SER A 114 -14.41 5.80 58.21
N THR A 115 -13.49 4.84 58.09
CA THR A 115 -13.60 3.50 57.50
C THR A 115 -14.18 2.47 58.47
N GLU A 116 -15.04 1.56 58.00
CA GLU A 116 -15.37 0.24 58.59
C GLU A 116 -15.78 -0.76 57.46
N PRO A 117 -15.66 -2.09 57.66
CA PRO A 117 -15.23 -3.01 56.61
C PRO A 117 -16.34 -3.85 55.94
N ILE A 118 -16.00 -4.39 54.77
CA ILE A 118 -16.80 -5.28 53.93
C ILE A 118 -16.92 -6.67 54.58
N ALA A 119 -18.15 -7.12 54.82
CA ALA A 119 -18.48 -8.50 55.14
C ALA A 119 -19.05 -9.22 53.90
N SER A 120 -18.49 -10.38 53.60
CA SER A 120 -19.00 -11.40 52.67
C SER A 120 -20.35 -11.96 53.10
N LEU A 121 -21.16 -12.48 52.16
CA LEU A 121 -21.98 -13.72 52.20
C LEU A 121 -22.92 -13.72 50.96
N VAL A 122 -22.73 -14.64 49.99
CA VAL A 122 -23.54 -15.86 49.72
C VAL A 122 -24.85 -15.61 48.92
N ASP A 123 -24.89 -16.22 47.73
CA ASP A 123 -26.08 -16.46 46.87
C ASP A 123 -27.13 -17.34 47.59
N PRO A 124 -28.45 -17.18 47.32
CA PRO A 124 -29.04 -17.97 46.23
C PRO A 124 -30.21 -17.31 45.45
N ALA A 125 -30.24 -17.65 44.15
CA ALA A 125 -31.38 -17.92 43.28
C ALA A 125 -32.68 -17.07 43.40
N ALA A 126 -33.01 -16.35 42.32
CA ALA A 126 -34.36 -16.27 41.77
C ALA A 126 -34.32 -15.89 40.28
N GLU A 127 -35.12 -16.60 39.50
CA GLU A 127 -35.39 -16.40 38.07
C GLU A 127 -35.95 -15.00 37.79
N ASP A 128 -35.48 -14.35 36.73
CA ASP A 128 -36.37 -13.71 35.74
C ASP A 128 -35.56 -13.22 34.52
N GLY A 129 -36.13 -13.50 33.34
CA GLY A 129 -35.47 -13.33 32.06
C GLY A 129 -35.22 -11.88 31.68
N VAL A 130 -34.01 -11.61 31.18
CA VAL A 130 -33.73 -10.41 30.38
C VAL A 130 -32.87 -10.79 29.19
N THR A 131 -33.46 -10.61 28.02
CA THR A 131 -32.88 -10.57 26.67
C THR A 131 -31.46 -10.02 26.63
N LEU A 132 -30.54 -10.82 26.11
CA LEU A 132 -29.21 -10.39 25.69
C LEU A 132 -29.33 -9.47 24.48
N VAL A 133 -29.27 -8.16 24.72
CA VAL A 133 -28.97 -7.20 23.66
C VAL A 133 -27.47 -7.30 23.41
N GLU A 134 -27.08 -8.03 22.37
CA GLU A 134 -25.74 -7.96 21.81
C GLU A 134 -25.51 -6.54 21.30
N LYS A 135 -24.86 -5.70 22.13
CA LYS A 135 -24.28 -4.44 21.67
C LYS A 135 -23.07 -4.79 20.83
N GLU A 136 -23.26 -4.80 19.51
CA GLU A 136 -22.17 -4.68 18.53
C GLU A 136 -21.33 -3.46 18.92
N VAL A 137 -20.12 -3.72 19.42
CA VAL A 137 -19.10 -2.69 19.56
C VAL A 137 -18.48 -2.54 18.18
N ASP A 138 -19.04 -1.61 17.40
CA ASP A 138 -18.52 -1.19 16.11
C ASP A 138 -17.11 -0.59 16.30
N ARG A 139 -16.09 -1.40 16.01
CA ARG A 139 -14.66 -1.04 16.06
C ARG A 139 -14.16 -0.48 14.73
N SER A 140 -15.02 0.01 13.86
CA SER A 140 -14.60 0.73 12.66
C SER A 140 -13.93 2.05 13.05
N VAL A 141 -12.65 2.22 12.67
CA VAL A 141 -12.07 3.56 12.47
C VAL A 141 -12.58 4.03 11.10
N GLY A 142 -13.89 4.26 11.02
CA GLY A 142 -14.55 4.76 9.83
C GLY A 142 -14.16 6.23 9.61
N VAL A 143 -13.74 6.56 8.40
CA VAL A 143 -13.70 7.94 7.92
C VAL A 143 -15.15 8.34 7.57
N GLU A 144 -16.04 8.32 8.57
CA GLU A 144 -17.38 8.86 8.42
C GLU A 144 -17.31 10.38 8.47
N GLY A 145 -17.74 11.04 7.40
CA GLY A 145 -17.77 12.51 7.29
C GLY A 145 -17.04 13.09 6.07
N LEU A 146 -16.39 12.27 5.23
CA LEU A 146 -16.05 12.70 3.87
C LEU A 146 -17.35 12.78 3.04
N PRO A 147 -17.54 13.82 2.21
CA PRO A 147 -18.75 13.97 1.41
C PRO A 147 -18.95 12.72 0.54
N LYS A 148 -20.13 12.10 0.65
CA LYS A 148 -20.53 10.98 -0.22
C LYS A 148 -20.30 11.42 -1.68
N SER A 149 -19.59 10.59 -2.45
CA SER A 149 -19.29 10.90 -3.84
C SER A 149 -20.61 11.14 -4.59
N LYS A 150 -20.76 12.32 -5.20
CA LYS A 150 -21.90 12.58 -6.08
C LYS A 150 -21.85 11.56 -7.22
N PRO A 151 -23.00 11.00 -7.66
CA PRO A 151 -23.02 10.09 -8.79
C PRO A 151 -22.31 10.76 -9.98
N SER A 152 -21.39 10.03 -10.58
CA SER A 152 -20.60 10.52 -11.70
C SER A 152 -21.52 10.88 -12.86
N VAL A 153 -21.40 12.11 -13.36
CA VAL A 153 -22.06 12.53 -14.62
C VAL A 153 -21.42 11.84 -15.83
N PHE A 154 -20.30 11.14 -15.64
CA PHE A 154 -19.56 10.44 -16.67
C PHE A 154 -19.89 8.94 -16.66
N SER A 155 -20.24 8.41 -17.82
CA SER A 155 -20.54 6.98 -18.04
C SER A 155 -19.40 6.20 -18.72
N TYR A 156 -18.41 6.88 -19.29
CA TYR A 156 -17.30 6.25 -20.00
C TYR A 156 -16.04 6.17 -19.11
N ASP A 157 -15.41 5.00 -19.07
CA ASP A 157 -14.20 4.76 -18.26
C ASP A 157 -13.06 5.72 -18.55
N GLY A 158 -12.88 6.15 -19.80
CA GLY A 158 -11.87 7.15 -20.15
C GLY A 158 -12.12 8.50 -19.46
N SER A 159 -13.38 8.91 -19.39
CA SER A 159 -13.78 10.14 -18.68
C SER A 159 -13.64 9.97 -17.16
N LEU A 160 -13.97 8.79 -16.61
CA LEU A 160 -13.77 8.47 -15.20
C LEU A 160 -12.28 8.51 -14.82
N ALA A 161 -11.41 7.88 -15.62
CA ALA A 161 -9.97 7.89 -15.40
C ALA A 161 -9.40 9.32 -15.36
N ILE A 162 -9.97 10.24 -16.14
CA ILE A 162 -9.59 11.65 -16.11
C ILE A 162 -10.19 12.36 -14.89
N HIS A 163 -11.49 12.23 -14.63
CA HIS A 163 -12.24 13.19 -13.80
C HIS A 163 -12.72 12.68 -12.45
N ALA A 164 -12.85 11.36 -12.25
CA ALA A 164 -13.29 10.79 -10.98
C ALA A 164 -12.32 11.16 -9.85
N GLY A 165 -12.86 11.50 -8.68
CA GLY A 165 -12.12 12.01 -7.52
C GLY A 165 -11.64 13.47 -7.64
N GLU A 166 -11.92 14.17 -8.75
CA GLU A 166 -11.40 15.53 -8.98
C GLU A 166 -12.47 16.55 -9.39
N ARG A 167 -13.27 16.23 -10.44
CA ARG A 167 -14.07 17.25 -11.15
C ARG A 167 -15.27 17.77 -10.35
N SER A 168 -15.87 16.92 -9.51
CA SER A 168 -17.07 17.26 -8.72
C SER A 168 -16.76 17.93 -7.39
N GLY A 169 -15.50 18.31 -7.17
CA GLY A 169 -14.98 18.78 -5.90
C GLY A 169 -13.95 17.81 -5.34
N ARG A 170 -13.00 18.37 -4.58
CA ARG A 170 -11.98 17.65 -3.84
C ARG A 170 -12.15 18.03 -2.38
N GLY A 171 -11.85 17.12 -1.45
CA GLY A 171 -11.89 17.42 -0.02
C GLY A 171 -11.01 18.63 0.37
N ILE A 172 -9.95 18.91 -0.41
CA ILE A 172 -9.17 20.14 -0.33
C ILE A 172 -9.77 21.23 -1.24
N MET A 173 -10.10 22.38 -0.66
CA MET A 173 -10.62 23.53 -1.40
C MET A 173 -9.51 24.16 -2.25
N THR A 174 -9.73 24.21 -3.55
CA THR A 174 -8.79 24.82 -4.52
C THR A 174 -9.50 25.09 -5.84
N ASP A 175 -9.12 26.19 -6.49
CA ASP A 175 -9.49 26.56 -7.87
C ASP A 175 -8.53 26.00 -8.93
N ALA A 176 -7.47 25.30 -8.50
CA ALA A 176 -6.53 24.64 -9.40
C ALA A 176 -7.20 23.51 -10.20
N ILE A 177 -6.73 23.30 -11.43
CA ILE A 177 -7.21 22.21 -12.29
C ILE A 177 -6.77 20.85 -11.72
N THR A 178 -5.51 20.71 -11.35
CA THR A 178 -4.91 19.47 -10.85
C THR A 178 -5.02 19.35 -9.34
N THR A 179 -4.93 18.12 -8.82
CA THR A 179 -4.84 17.85 -7.38
C THR A 179 -3.52 18.39 -6.81
N PRO A 180 -3.55 19.23 -5.76
CA PRO A 180 -2.35 19.65 -5.04
C PRO A 180 -1.65 18.49 -4.34
N VAL A 181 -0.32 18.51 -4.28
CA VAL A 181 0.46 17.51 -3.53
C VAL A 181 0.65 17.99 -2.09
N VAL A 182 -0.01 17.34 -1.14
CA VAL A 182 0.04 17.70 0.28
C VAL A 182 1.14 16.91 0.98
N ASN A 183 2.35 17.47 1.03
CA ASN A 183 3.49 16.89 1.75
C ASN A 183 3.45 17.27 3.24
N THR A 184 2.72 16.50 4.03
CA THR A 184 2.68 16.62 5.50
C THR A 184 2.68 15.24 6.16
N SER A 185 3.21 15.17 7.39
CA SER A 185 3.15 13.97 8.23
C SER A 185 2.01 13.99 9.25
N ALA A 186 1.47 15.17 9.59
CA ALA A 186 0.43 15.34 10.60
C ALA A 186 -0.56 16.45 10.21
N TYR A 187 -1.77 16.37 10.75
CA TYR A 187 -2.82 17.37 10.58
C TYR A 187 -3.13 18.01 11.93
N PHE A 188 -3.11 19.34 11.98
CA PHE A 188 -3.40 20.06 13.22
C PHE A 188 -4.92 20.23 13.42
N PHE A 189 -5.30 20.53 14.66
CA PHE A 189 -6.64 20.95 15.04
C PHE A 189 -6.55 22.38 15.56
N ASP A 190 -7.56 23.22 15.32
CA ASP A 190 -7.50 24.62 15.75
C ASP A 190 -7.52 24.74 17.28
N ASN A 191 -8.18 23.80 17.96
CA ASN A 191 -8.29 23.74 19.40
C ASN A 191 -8.59 22.31 19.88
N THR A 192 -8.48 22.09 21.19
CA THR A 192 -8.73 20.79 21.82
C THR A 192 -10.17 20.29 21.64
N ALA A 193 -11.16 21.19 21.55
CA ALA A 193 -12.55 20.79 21.35
C ALA A 193 -12.74 20.10 19.99
N GLN A 194 -12.14 20.64 18.91
CA GLN A 194 -12.17 19.98 17.60
C GLN A 194 -11.47 18.61 17.59
N LEU A 195 -10.40 18.44 18.38
CA LEU A 195 -9.76 17.14 18.54
C LEU A 195 -10.68 16.13 19.25
N ILE A 196 -11.39 16.57 20.29
CA ILE A 196 -12.38 15.75 21.00
C ILE A 196 -13.51 15.36 20.03
N ASP A 197 -14.03 16.32 19.26
CA ASP A 197 -15.05 16.06 18.24
C ASP A 197 -14.58 15.02 17.22
N PHE A 198 -13.33 15.11 16.76
CA PHE A 198 -12.76 14.10 15.87
C PHE A 198 -12.66 12.71 16.55
N LYS A 199 -12.15 12.63 17.78
CA LYS A 199 -12.03 11.36 18.51
C LYS A 199 -13.37 10.72 18.83
N GLU A 200 -14.42 11.53 18.97
CA GLU A 200 -15.80 11.10 19.19
C GLU A 200 -16.61 11.00 17.88
N LYS A 201 -15.93 10.93 16.73
CA LYS A 201 -16.51 10.75 15.38
C LYS A 201 -17.52 11.83 14.95
N ARG A 202 -17.47 13.03 15.55
CA ARG A 202 -18.26 14.21 15.15
C ARG A 202 -17.58 15.10 14.11
N ARG A 203 -16.29 14.86 13.82
CA ARG A 203 -15.51 15.60 12.84
C ARG A 203 -14.62 14.65 12.04
N ALA A 204 -14.47 14.90 10.74
CA ALA A 204 -13.50 14.19 9.90
C ALA A 204 -12.11 14.84 9.97
N SER A 205 -11.08 14.03 10.10
CA SER A 205 -9.67 14.42 9.96
C SER A 205 -8.86 13.17 9.62
N PHE A 206 -7.75 13.32 8.92
CA PHE A 206 -6.80 12.22 8.76
C PHE A 206 -5.95 12.01 10.01
N GLU A 207 -5.86 12.99 10.92
CA GLU A 207 -5.01 13.03 12.12
C GLU A 207 -3.50 12.95 11.82
N TYR A 208 -3.08 11.89 11.14
CA TYR A 208 -1.70 11.54 10.87
C TYR A 208 -1.54 10.97 9.45
N GLY A 209 -0.44 11.26 8.77
CA GLY A 209 -0.23 10.93 7.35
C GLY A 209 -0.26 9.44 7.03
N ARG A 210 -0.05 8.56 8.02
CA ARG A 210 -0.18 7.11 7.86
C ARG A 210 -1.64 6.67 7.67
N TYR A 211 -2.61 7.43 8.21
CA TYR A 211 -4.02 7.07 8.20
C TYR A 211 -4.77 7.65 6.99
N GLY A 212 -4.15 8.60 6.30
CA GLY A 212 -4.65 9.14 5.05
C GLY A 212 -4.01 10.46 4.66
N ASN A 213 -4.23 10.85 3.41
CA ASN A 213 -3.76 12.10 2.84
C ASN A 213 -4.72 12.64 1.78
N PRO A 214 -4.99 13.97 1.73
CA PRO A 214 -5.89 14.54 0.73
C PRO A 214 -5.52 14.18 -0.72
N THR A 215 -4.23 14.08 -1.02
CA THR A 215 -3.72 13.68 -2.34
C THR A 215 -4.00 12.21 -2.64
N THR A 216 -3.81 11.33 -1.64
CA THR A 216 -3.97 9.88 -1.82
C THR A 216 -5.43 9.48 -1.94
N VAL A 217 -6.34 10.14 -1.21
CA VAL A 217 -7.79 9.88 -1.30
C VAL A 217 -8.32 10.13 -2.71
N VAL A 218 -7.80 11.12 -3.44
CA VAL A 218 -8.18 11.34 -4.84
C VAL A 218 -7.82 10.13 -5.73
N ALA A 219 -6.68 9.49 -5.48
CA ALA A 219 -6.29 8.27 -6.19
C ALA A 219 -7.21 7.10 -5.82
N GLU A 220 -7.53 6.94 -4.53
CA GLU A 220 -8.48 5.93 -4.04
C GLU A 220 -9.85 6.10 -4.72
N GLU A 221 -10.47 7.27 -4.63
CA GLU A 221 -11.79 7.55 -5.23
C GLU A 221 -11.82 7.35 -6.74
N LYS A 222 -10.74 7.75 -7.44
CA LYS A 222 -10.62 7.56 -8.88
C LYS A 222 -10.59 6.07 -9.25
N ILE A 223 -9.85 5.27 -8.51
CA ILE A 223 -9.76 3.82 -8.74
C ILE A 223 -11.09 3.16 -8.35
N SER A 224 -11.72 3.56 -7.24
CA SER A 224 -13.05 3.04 -6.85
C SER A 224 -14.08 3.27 -7.95
N ALA A 225 -14.10 4.46 -8.54
CA ALA A 225 -15.01 4.78 -9.65
C ALA A 225 -14.75 3.92 -10.89
N LEU A 226 -13.49 3.62 -11.21
CA LEU A 226 -13.15 2.75 -12.33
C LEU A 226 -13.52 1.29 -12.08
N GLU A 227 -13.32 0.77 -10.87
CA GLU A 227 -13.66 -0.62 -10.53
C GLU A 227 -15.16 -0.81 -10.26
N GLY A 228 -15.92 0.27 -10.06
CA GLY A 228 -17.27 0.20 -9.51
C GLY A 228 -17.30 -0.25 -8.05
N ALA A 229 -16.23 0.05 -7.30
CA ALA A 229 -16.09 -0.31 -5.90
C ALA A 229 -16.69 0.74 -4.97
N GLU A 230 -17.08 0.32 -3.77
CA GLU A 230 -17.54 1.23 -2.71
C GLU A 230 -16.36 1.96 -2.06
N SER A 231 -15.21 1.29 -1.95
CA SER A 231 -13.99 1.84 -1.36
C SER A 231 -12.75 1.25 -2.01
N THR A 232 -11.66 2.03 -2.01
CA THR A 232 -10.33 1.60 -2.41
C THR A 232 -9.32 2.03 -1.37
N LEU A 233 -8.34 1.19 -1.09
CA LEU A 233 -7.18 1.49 -0.26
C LEU A 233 -5.92 1.50 -1.12
N ILE A 234 -5.10 2.55 -1.02
CA ILE A 234 -3.82 2.65 -1.73
C ILE A 234 -2.62 2.42 -0.80
N MET A 235 -1.60 1.70 -1.29
CA MET A 235 -0.45 1.23 -0.52
C MET A 235 0.86 1.42 -1.28
N ALA A 236 1.97 1.27 -0.55
CA ALA A 236 3.34 1.49 -1.05
C ALA A 236 3.73 0.64 -2.27
N SER A 237 3.15 -0.56 -2.45
CA SER A 237 3.40 -1.42 -3.60
C SER A 237 2.31 -2.48 -3.77
N GLY A 238 2.26 -3.13 -4.94
CA GLY A 238 1.37 -4.28 -5.17
C GLY A 238 1.60 -5.42 -4.16
N MET A 239 2.85 -5.72 -3.82
CA MET A 239 3.15 -6.72 -2.79
C MET A 239 2.63 -6.31 -1.41
N CYS A 240 2.73 -5.02 -1.05
CA CYS A 240 2.16 -4.53 0.20
C CYS A 240 0.64 -4.73 0.23
N ALA A 241 -0.04 -4.48 -0.90
CA ALA A 241 -1.47 -4.74 -1.03
C ALA A 241 -1.77 -6.23 -0.79
N SER A 242 -1.07 -7.14 -1.48
CA SER A 242 -1.31 -8.58 -1.34
C SER A 242 -1.04 -9.09 0.07
N THR A 243 0.07 -8.66 0.70
CA THR A 243 0.42 -9.16 2.03
C THR A 243 -0.53 -8.65 3.12
N VAL A 244 -0.90 -7.37 3.09
CA VAL A 244 -1.82 -6.82 4.10
C VAL A 244 -3.22 -7.39 3.92
N LEU A 245 -3.70 -7.58 2.69
CA LEU A 245 -4.98 -8.24 2.40
C LEU A 245 -5.02 -9.65 2.99
N LEU A 246 -4.02 -10.48 2.67
CA LEU A 246 -3.98 -11.86 3.13
C LEU A 246 -3.91 -11.96 4.66
N MET A 247 -3.10 -11.10 5.30
CA MET A 247 -2.98 -11.07 6.77
C MET A 247 -4.22 -10.52 7.47
N ALA A 248 -4.98 -9.64 6.82
CA ALA A 248 -6.19 -9.06 7.40
C ALA A 248 -7.39 -10.00 7.30
N LEU A 249 -7.52 -10.74 6.19
CA LEU A 249 -8.72 -11.50 5.87
C LEU A 249 -8.61 -13.00 6.14
N VAL A 250 -7.41 -13.57 6.12
CA VAL A 250 -7.23 -14.99 6.44
C VAL A 250 -6.89 -15.10 7.93
N PRO A 251 -7.77 -15.67 8.76
CA PRO A 251 -7.53 -15.78 10.19
C PRO A 251 -6.34 -16.69 10.46
N ALA A 252 -5.70 -16.52 11.62
CA ALA A 252 -4.69 -17.47 12.09
C ALA A 252 -5.29 -18.89 12.15
N GLY A 253 -4.56 -19.88 11.65
CA GLY A 253 -5.08 -21.24 11.49
C GLY A 253 -6.05 -21.45 10.31
N GLY A 254 -6.36 -20.40 9.55
CA GLY A 254 -7.29 -20.44 8.41
C GLY A 254 -6.71 -21.12 7.17
N HIS A 255 -7.51 -21.15 6.10
CA HIS A 255 -7.15 -21.84 4.86
C HIS A 255 -7.36 -20.94 3.64
N LEU A 256 -6.34 -20.86 2.79
CA LEU A 256 -6.34 -20.11 1.53
C LEU A 256 -6.34 -21.10 0.35
N VAL A 257 -7.02 -20.77 -0.75
CA VAL A 257 -6.81 -21.45 -2.04
C VAL A 257 -6.18 -20.45 -3.02
N THR A 258 -5.15 -20.87 -3.75
CA THR A 258 -4.53 -20.07 -4.82
C THR A 258 -4.11 -20.94 -5.99
N THR A 259 -3.62 -20.33 -7.07
CA THR A 259 -3.22 -21.07 -8.27
C THR A 259 -1.72 -21.36 -8.33
N THR A 260 -1.33 -22.32 -9.15
CA THR A 260 0.08 -22.63 -9.48
C THR A 260 0.81 -21.44 -10.11
N ASP A 261 0.10 -20.63 -10.89
CA ASP A 261 0.62 -19.43 -11.57
C ASP A 261 0.64 -18.16 -10.70
N CYS A 262 0.39 -18.28 -9.40
CA CYS A 262 0.43 -17.14 -8.48
C CYS A 262 1.80 -16.45 -8.51
N TYR A 263 1.80 -15.11 -8.51
CA TYR A 263 2.98 -14.28 -8.63
C TYR A 263 4.03 -14.72 -7.62
N ARG A 264 5.23 -15.01 -8.12
CA ARG A 264 6.27 -15.72 -7.36
C ARG A 264 6.52 -15.16 -5.96
N LYS A 265 6.50 -13.83 -5.78
CA LYS A 265 6.73 -13.23 -4.45
C LYS A 265 5.51 -13.37 -3.52
N THR A 266 4.30 -13.31 -4.06
CA THR A 266 3.07 -13.65 -3.33
C THR A 266 3.09 -15.12 -2.92
N ARG A 267 3.51 -16.01 -3.83
CA ARG A 267 3.63 -17.43 -3.52
C ARG A 267 4.64 -17.72 -2.40
N ILE A 268 5.82 -17.10 -2.44
CA ILE A 268 6.82 -17.20 -1.35
C ILE A 268 6.23 -16.73 -0.03
N PHE A 269 5.48 -15.62 -0.01
CA PHE A 269 4.82 -15.14 1.20
C PHE A 269 3.80 -16.16 1.75
N ILE A 270 2.98 -16.74 0.88
CA ILE A 270 1.99 -17.77 1.22
C ILE A 270 2.65 -19.05 1.76
N GLU A 271 3.80 -19.45 1.21
CA GLU A 271 4.45 -20.71 1.59
C GLU A 271 5.45 -20.60 2.75
N THR A 272 5.93 -19.39 3.07
CA THR A 272 7.01 -19.20 4.07
C THR A 272 6.63 -18.33 5.25
N ILE A 273 5.70 -17.38 5.08
CA ILE A 273 5.31 -16.43 6.13
C ILE A 273 3.97 -16.82 6.74
N LEU A 274 2.93 -17.01 5.91
CA LEU A 274 1.59 -17.38 6.39
C LEU A 274 1.56 -18.67 7.24
N PRO A 275 2.36 -19.73 6.97
CA PRO A 275 2.36 -20.93 7.81
C PRO A 275 2.85 -20.69 9.23
N ARG A 276 3.62 -19.62 9.47
CA ARG A 276 4.03 -19.20 10.83
C ARG A 276 2.84 -18.69 11.67
N MET A 277 1.74 -18.32 11.01
CA MET A 277 0.46 -17.96 11.63
C MET A 277 -0.52 -19.14 11.63
N GLY A 278 -0.06 -20.35 11.30
CA GLY A 278 -0.89 -21.55 11.17
C GLY A 278 -1.77 -21.58 9.91
N ILE A 279 -1.66 -20.59 9.03
CA ILE A 279 -2.46 -20.52 7.81
C ILE A 279 -1.95 -21.55 6.81
N LYS A 280 -2.87 -22.36 6.28
CA LYS A 280 -2.62 -23.38 5.26
C LYS A 280 -3.03 -22.87 3.89
N ALA A 281 -2.44 -23.44 2.84
CA ALA A 281 -2.80 -23.13 1.46
C ALA A 281 -3.00 -24.41 0.64
N THR A 282 -4.06 -24.46 -0.16
CA THR A 282 -4.20 -25.40 -1.28
C THR A 282 -3.88 -24.68 -2.58
N VAL A 283 -3.13 -25.35 -3.44
CA VAL A 283 -2.67 -24.80 -4.71
C VAL A 283 -3.27 -25.64 -5.84
N ILE A 284 -3.97 -24.99 -6.75
CA ILE A 284 -4.68 -25.63 -7.86
C ILE A 284 -4.20 -25.10 -9.22
N ASP A 285 -4.47 -25.82 -10.30
CA ASP A 285 -4.29 -25.26 -11.65
C ASP A 285 -5.34 -24.17 -11.92
N PRO A 286 -5.00 -23.05 -12.62
CA PRO A 286 -5.96 -21.99 -12.92
C PRO A 286 -7.23 -22.45 -13.66
N ALA A 287 -7.14 -23.49 -14.49
CA ALA A 287 -8.27 -24.01 -15.26
C ALA A 287 -9.02 -25.16 -14.54
N ASP A 288 -8.46 -25.72 -13.46
CA ASP A 288 -9.05 -26.85 -12.75
C ASP A 288 -10.06 -26.39 -11.68
N VAL A 289 -11.26 -26.10 -12.15
CA VAL A 289 -12.40 -25.77 -11.29
C VAL A 289 -12.80 -26.94 -10.38
N GLY A 290 -12.58 -28.19 -10.81
CA GLY A 290 -12.86 -29.37 -10.01
C GLY A 290 -11.97 -29.43 -8.77
N ALA A 291 -10.68 -29.09 -8.91
CA ALA A 291 -9.77 -28.97 -7.78
C ALA A 291 -10.17 -27.84 -6.81
N LEU A 292 -10.71 -26.72 -7.32
CA LEU A 292 -11.28 -25.68 -6.46
C LEU A 292 -12.47 -26.22 -5.66
N GLU A 293 -13.42 -26.89 -6.31
CA GLU A 293 -14.60 -27.45 -5.65
C GLU A 293 -14.22 -28.49 -4.58
N SER A 294 -13.28 -29.39 -4.88
CA SER A 294 -12.74 -30.35 -3.91
C SER A 294 -12.10 -29.63 -2.71
N ALA A 295 -11.24 -28.63 -2.97
CA ALA A 295 -10.59 -27.87 -1.89
C ALA A 295 -11.60 -27.14 -0.98
N LEU A 296 -12.65 -26.57 -1.58
CA LEU A 296 -13.76 -25.91 -0.89
C LEU A 296 -14.67 -26.88 -0.11
N ASN A 297 -14.74 -28.15 -0.53
CA ASN A 297 -15.50 -29.20 0.17
C ASN A 297 -14.73 -29.80 1.34
N GLU A 298 -13.42 -29.98 1.18
CA GLU A 298 -12.54 -30.64 2.15
C GLU A 298 -12.06 -29.70 3.26
N ASN A 299 -12.00 -28.39 2.99
CA ASN A 299 -11.42 -27.40 3.89
C ASN A 299 -12.39 -26.24 4.13
N ASN A 300 -12.31 -25.63 5.32
CA ASN A 300 -12.99 -24.37 5.59
C ASN A 300 -12.18 -23.20 5.00
N VAL A 301 -12.32 -22.99 3.69
CA VAL A 301 -11.56 -21.98 2.94
C VAL A 301 -12.07 -20.57 3.29
N SER A 302 -11.18 -19.71 3.76
CA SER A 302 -11.50 -18.32 4.07
C SER A 302 -11.45 -17.42 2.84
N LEU A 303 -10.53 -17.70 1.92
CA LEU A 303 -10.27 -16.86 0.75
C LEU A 303 -9.74 -17.70 -0.43
N PHE A 304 -10.25 -17.43 -1.63
CA PHE A 304 -9.65 -17.79 -2.90
C PHE A 304 -8.93 -16.57 -3.49
N PHE A 305 -7.62 -16.68 -3.72
CA PHE A 305 -6.77 -15.61 -4.25
C PHE A 305 -6.12 -16.05 -5.56
N THR A 306 -6.38 -15.33 -6.65
CA THR A 306 -5.76 -15.63 -7.95
C THR A 306 -5.55 -14.40 -8.83
N GLU A 307 -4.66 -14.50 -9.80
CA GLU A 307 -4.46 -13.53 -10.88
C GLU A 307 -5.30 -13.93 -12.10
N SER A 308 -5.88 -12.95 -12.79
CA SER A 308 -6.49 -13.20 -14.10
C SER A 308 -6.39 -11.95 -14.98
N PRO A 309 -5.66 -12.01 -16.13
CA PRO A 309 -4.81 -13.11 -16.58
C PRO A 309 -3.59 -13.40 -15.68
N THR A 310 -3.12 -14.64 -15.66
CA THR A 310 -1.96 -15.07 -14.86
C THR A 310 -0.61 -14.69 -15.48
N ASN A 311 0.47 -14.84 -14.71
CA ASN A 311 1.82 -14.67 -15.22
C ASN A 311 2.67 -15.94 -15.04
N PRO A 312 3.41 -16.41 -16.07
CA PRO A 312 3.63 -15.74 -17.37
C PRO A 312 2.72 -16.20 -18.51
N PHE A 313 1.93 -17.24 -18.32
CA PHE A 313 1.20 -17.91 -19.41
C PHE A 313 -0.14 -17.26 -19.75
N LEU A 314 -0.55 -16.21 -19.04
CA LEU A 314 -1.77 -15.45 -19.31
C LEU A 314 -3.04 -16.31 -19.26
N ARG A 315 -3.04 -17.35 -18.41
CA ARG A 315 -4.22 -18.19 -18.14
C ARG A 315 -5.33 -17.31 -17.60
N CYS A 316 -6.57 -17.60 -17.98
CA CYS A 316 -7.74 -16.85 -17.51
C CYS A 316 -8.58 -17.71 -16.57
N VAL A 317 -9.05 -17.13 -15.47
CA VAL A 317 -9.97 -17.80 -14.54
C VAL A 317 -11.39 -17.29 -14.78
N ASP A 318 -12.39 -18.18 -14.76
CA ASP A 318 -13.79 -17.79 -14.90
C ASP A 318 -14.27 -17.15 -13.60
N ILE A 319 -14.10 -15.83 -13.49
CA ILE A 319 -14.34 -15.08 -12.25
C ILE A 319 -15.77 -15.28 -11.74
N LYS A 320 -16.74 -15.31 -12.66
CA LYS A 320 -18.14 -15.50 -12.29
C LYS A 320 -18.35 -16.86 -11.66
N HIS A 321 -17.89 -17.91 -12.34
CA HIS A 321 -18.09 -19.27 -11.87
C HIS A 321 -17.36 -19.57 -10.56
N VAL A 322 -16.10 -19.14 -10.42
CA VAL A 322 -15.34 -19.35 -9.17
C VAL A 322 -15.90 -18.54 -8.00
N SER A 323 -16.44 -17.35 -8.25
CA SER A 323 -17.11 -16.55 -7.22
C SER A 323 -18.36 -17.24 -6.71
N GLU A 324 -19.21 -17.74 -7.62
CA GLU A 324 -20.39 -18.52 -7.25
C GLU A 324 -20.04 -19.77 -6.43
N LEU A 325 -18.96 -20.49 -6.77
CA LEU A 325 -18.47 -21.65 -6.02
C LEU A 325 -18.01 -21.27 -4.61
N CYS A 326 -17.16 -20.25 -4.49
CA CYS A 326 -16.60 -19.79 -3.22
C CYS A 326 -17.70 -19.28 -2.29
N HIS A 327 -18.62 -18.47 -2.80
CA HIS A 327 -19.71 -17.88 -2.02
C HIS A 327 -20.67 -18.93 -1.47
N ARG A 328 -20.94 -20.03 -2.19
CA ARG A 328 -21.73 -21.17 -1.67
C ARG A 328 -21.12 -21.81 -0.42
N LYS A 329 -19.82 -21.63 -0.20
CA LYS A 329 -19.08 -22.18 0.94
C LYS A 329 -18.64 -21.10 1.93
N GLY A 330 -19.04 -19.85 1.72
CA GLY A 330 -18.68 -18.71 2.57
C GLY A 330 -17.24 -18.20 2.39
N ALA A 331 -16.53 -18.67 1.36
CA ALA A 331 -15.19 -18.19 1.04
C ALA A 331 -15.25 -16.86 0.26
N LEU A 332 -14.35 -15.94 0.58
CA LEU A 332 -14.17 -14.70 -0.19
C LEU A 332 -13.39 -14.97 -1.48
N VAL A 333 -13.54 -14.09 -2.48
CA VAL A 333 -12.75 -14.09 -3.72
C VAL A 333 -12.01 -12.78 -3.91
N CYS A 334 -10.69 -12.88 -4.07
CA CYS A 334 -9.84 -11.76 -4.45
C CYS A 334 -9.16 -12.05 -5.80
N ILE A 335 -9.37 -11.14 -6.76
CA ILE A 335 -8.72 -11.20 -8.07
C ILE A 335 -7.63 -10.13 -8.15
N ASP A 336 -6.40 -10.54 -8.44
CA ASP A 336 -5.37 -9.61 -8.90
C ASP A 336 -5.57 -9.34 -10.40
N GLY A 337 -6.13 -8.16 -10.69
CA GLY A 337 -6.45 -7.70 -12.04
C GLY A 337 -5.30 -6.93 -12.71
N THR A 338 -4.07 -7.02 -12.21
CA THR A 338 -2.93 -6.20 -12.68
C THR A 338 -2.74 -6.25 -14.21
N PHE A 339 -2.87 -7.43 -14.83
CA PHE A 339 -2.72 -7.58 -16.29
C PHE A 339 -3.94 -7.10 -17.08
N ALA A 340 -5.14 -7.32 -16.55
CA ALA A 340 -6.37 -6.92 -17.21
C ALA A 340 -6.51 -5.39 -17.22
N THR A 341 -6.16 -4.73 -16.11
CA THR A 341 -6.54 -3.33 -15.78
C THR A 341 -8.05 -3.16 -15.54
N PRO A 342 -8.47 -2.11 -14.81
CA PRO A 342 -9.89 -1.76 -14.66
C PRO A 342 -10.64 -1.57 -15.97
N LEU A 343 -9.94 -1.34 -17.09
CA LEU A 343 -10.56 -1.03 -18.37
C LEU A 343 -10.96 -2.27 -19.15
N ASN A 344 -10.13 -3.32 -19.09
CA ASN A 344 -10.41 -4.52 -19.88
C ASN A 344 -11.29 -5.51 -19.13
N GLN A 345 -11.36 -5.47 -17.80
CA GLN A 345 -12.13 -6.42 -17.01
C GLN A 345 -12.62 -5.79 -15.70
N LYS A 346 -13.88 -6.03 -15.35
CA LYS A 346 -14.50 -5.55 -14.09
C LYS A 346 -14.70 -6.73 -13.15
N ALA A 347 -13.66 -7.12 -12.42
CA ALA A 347 -13.69 -8.32 -11.57
C ALA A 347 -14.82 -8.27 -10.52
N LEU A 348 -15.06 -7.11 -9.91
CA LEU A 348 -16.14 -6.92 -8.95
C LEU A 348 -17.52 -7.13 -9.60
N ALA A 349 -17.74 -6.62 -10.81
CA ALA A 349 -18.99 -6.81 -11.54
C ALA A 349 -19.23 -8.28 -11.96
N LEU A 350 -18.15 -9.07 -12.04
CA LEU A 350 -18.21 -10.51 -12.32
C LEU A 350 -18.43 -11.35 -11.05
N GLY A 351 -18.42 -10.75 -9.87
CA GLY A 351 -18.74 -11.43 -8.60
C GLY A 351 -17.58 -11.54 -7.60
N ALA A 352 -16.38 -11.08 -7.93
CA ALA A 352 -15.30 -11.05 -6.94
C ALA A 352 -15.61 -10.07 -5.79
N ASP A 353 -15.22 -10.42 -4.56
CA ASP A 353 -15.41 -9.54 -3.39
C ASP A 353 -14.41 -8.39 -3.37
N LEU A 354 -13.18 -8.67 -3.85
CA LEU A 354 -12.07 -7.74 -3.87
C LEU A 354 -11.32 -7.84 -5.20
N VAL A 355 -10.86 -6.69 -5.69
CA VAL A 355 -9.91 -6.60 -6.80
C VAL A 355 -8.65 -5.87 -6.34
N LEU A 356 -7.51 -6.44 -6.64
CA LEU A 356 -6.19 -5.89 -6.34
C LEU A 356 -5.48 -5.51 -7.63
N HIS A 357 -4.71 -4.41 -7.60
CA HIS A 357 -3.75 -4.11 -8.64
C HIS A 357 -2.39 -3.69 -8.07
N SER A 358 -1.34 -4.08 -8.77
CA SER A 358 -0.06 -3.38 -8.71
C SER A 358 -0.14 -2.11 -9.57
N ALA A 359 -0.49 -0.99 -8.93
CA ALA A 359 -0.55 0.33 -9.58
C ALA A 359 0.78 0.76 -10.22
N THR A 360 1.89 0.14 -9.80
CA THR A 360 3.21 0.19 -10.45
C THR A 360 3.17 -0.04 -11.97
N LYS A 361 2.21 -0.85 -12.44
CA LYS A 361 2.14 -1.30 -13.84
C LYS A 361 1.33 -0.33 -14.69
N TYR A 362 0.15 -0.74 -15.15
CA TYR A 362 -0.63 0.04 -16.12
C TYR A 362 -1.20 1.34 -15.55
N LEU A 363 -1.56 1.38 -14.26
CA LEU A 363 -2.15 2.56 -13.63
C LEU A 363 -1.16 3.73 -13.61
N GLY A 364 0.04 3.52 -13.05
CA GLY A 364 1.14 4.48 -13.12
C GLY A 364 1.63 4.65 -14.56
N GLY A 365 1.96 3.55 -15.25
CA GLY A 365 2.12 3.49 -16.70
C GLY A 365 3.39 4.12 -17.27
N HIS A 366 4.30 4.61 -16.43
CA HIS A 366 5.50 5.35 -16.85
C HIS A 366 6.80 4.80 -16.24
N ASN A 367 6.76 3.62 -15.60
CA ASN A 367 7.92 2.92 -15.03
C ASN A 367 8.71 3.70 -13.96
N ASP A 368 8.08 4.67 -13.30
CA ASP A 368 8.73 5.64 -12.40
C ASP A 368 8.13 5.69 -10.99
N VAL A 369 7.11 4.86 -10.70
CA VAL A 369 6.41 4.85 -9.42
C VAL A 369 5.98 3.45 -9.02
N LEU A 370 6.17 3.11 -7.74
CA LEU A 370 5.58 1.91 -7.13
C LEU A 370 4.28 2.28 -6.42
N GLY A 371 3.32 1.37 -6.49
CA GLY A 371 2.05 1.48 -5.76
C GLY A 371 1.25 0.19 -5.87
N GLY A 372 0.36 -0.01 -4.90
CA GLY A 372 -0.65 -1.08 -4.90
C GLY A 372 -2.00 -0.52 -4.49
N CYS A 373 -3.08 -1.15 -4.92
CA CYS A 373 -4.42 -0.80 -4.49
C CYS A 373 -5.30 -2.04 -4.32
N ILE A 374 -6.29 -1.91 -3.44
CA ILE A 374 -7.31 -2.92 -3.18
C ILE A 374 -8.65 -2.21 -3.22
N SER A 375 -9.58 -2.70 -4.03
CA SER A 375 -10.92 -2.13 -4.20
C SER A 375 -11.99 -3.19 -3.89
N GLY A 376 -13.08 -2.79 -3.25
CA GLY A 376 -14.21 -3.66 -2.93
C GLY A 376 -15.26 -2.95 -2.08
N SER A 377 -16.00 -3.71 -1.26
CA SER A 377 -16.95 -3.14 -0.31
C SER A 377 -16.25 -2.35 0.80
N MET A 378 -16.92 -1.32 1.32
CA MET A 378 -16.38 -0.51 2.42
C MET A 378 -16.07 -1.38 3.64
N LYS A 379 -16.92 -2.38 3.92
CA LYS A 379 -16.74 -3.33 5.02
C LYS A 379 -15.40 -4.07 4.91
N LEU A 380 -15.14 -4.75 3.80
CA LEU A 380 -13.91 -5.53 3.63
C LEU A 380 -12.67 -4.64 3.53
N VAL A 381 -12.74 -3.55 2.78
CA VAL A 381 -11.60 -2.63 2.61
C VAL A 381 -11.24 -1.95 3.93
N SER A 382 -12.21 -1.67 4.80
CA SER A 382 -11.96 -1.07 6.13
C SER A 382 -11.20 -2.01 7.07
N GLU A 383 -11.49 -3.32 7.05
CA GLU A 383 -10.71 -4.31 7.82
C GLU A 383 -9.23 -4.34 7.39
N ILE A 384 -8.99 -4.30 6.08
CA ILE A 384 -7.62 -4.23 5.54
C ILE A 384 -6.97 -2.89 5.89
N ARG A 385 -7.73 -1.79 5.84
CA ARG A 385 -7.28 -0.44 6.22
C ARG A 385 -6.87 -0.36 7.69
N ASN A 386 -7.58 -1.04 8.59
CA ASN A 386 -7.21 -1.11 10.00
C ASN A 386 -5.84 -1.74 10.20
N LEU A 387 -5.57 -2.90 9.57
CA LEU A 387 -4.24 -3.54 9.65
C LEU A 387 -3.16 -2.68 8.96
N HIS A 388 -3.49 -2.03 7.84
CA HIS A 388 -2.60 -1.12 7.14
C HIS A 388 -2.11 0.03 8.05
N HIS A 389 -2.99 0.63 8.86
CA HIS A 389 -2.62 1.69 9.79
C HIS A 389 -1.61 1.23 10.86
N VAL A 390 -1.57 -0.07 11.17
CA VAL A 390 -0.60 -0.67 12.09
C VAL A 390 0.71 -0.99 11.39
N LEU A 391 0.66 -1.69 10.25
CA LEU A 391 1.86 -2.12 9.52
C LEU A 391 2.57 -0.97 8.79
N GLY A 392 1.85 0.12 8.48
CA GLY A 392 2.44 1.37 8.03
C GLY A 392 2.96 1.38 6.59
N GLY A 393 2.48 0.50 5.72
CA GLY A 393 2.83 0.46 4.30
C GLY A 393 2.21 1.59 3.45
N ALA A 394 2.17 2.81 3.98
CA ALA A 394 1.49 3.97 3.40
C ALA A 394 2.16 4.45 2.10
N LEU A 395 1.35 4.97 1.16
CA LEU A 395 1.86 5.55 -0.09
C LEU A 395 2.22 7.03 0.10
N ASN A 396 3.37 7.44 -0.45
CA ASN A 396 3.80 8.84 -0.44
C ASN A 396 2.87 9.72 -1.33
N PRO A 397 2.53 10.97 -0.92
CA PRO A 397 1.67 11.85 -1.72
C PRO A 397 2.20 12.17 -3.12
N ASN A 398 3.52 12.27 -3.30
CA ASN A 398 4.12 12.48 -4.63
C ASN A 398 3.91 11.26 -5.53
N ALA A 399 4.04 10.04 -4.97
CA ALA A 399 3.75 8.81 -5.70
C ALA A 399 2.27 8.69 -6.08
N ALA A 400 1.36 9.05 -5.18
CA ALA A 400 -0.07 9.10 -5.48
C ALA A 400 -0.37 10.09 -6.61
N TYR A 401 0.26 11.27 -6.60
CA TYR A 401 0.12 12.25 -7.68
C TYR A 401 0.62 11.73 -9.04
N LEU A 402 1.77 11.03 -9.07
CA LEU A 402 2.27 10.39 -10.30
C LEU A 402 1.29 9.35 -10.84
N ILE A 403 0.66 8.55 -9.98
CA ILE A 403 -0.38 7.60 -10.38
C ILE A 403 -1.63 8.34 -10.91
N ILE A 404 -2.11 9.38 -10.21
CA ILE A 404 -3.23 10.22 -10.67
C ILE A 404 -2.95 10.79 -12.06
N ARG A 405 -1.73 11.31 -12.27
CA ARG A 405 -1.28 11.86 -13.56
C ARG A 405 -1.22 10.77 -14.62
N GLY A 406 -0.66 9.60 -14.31
CA GLY A 406 -0.58 8.46 -15.21
C GLY A 406 -1.94 7.96 -15.66
N MET A 407 -2.94 7.98 -14.77
CA MET A 407 -4.29 7.51 -15.06
C MET A 407 -5.05 8.40 -16.05
N LYS A 408 -4.68 9.68 -16.19
CA LYS A 408 -5.30 10.59 -17.18
C LYS A 408 -5.20 10.06 -18.61
N THR A 409 -4.15 9.31 -18.93
CA THR A 409 -3.93 8.71 -20.26
C THR A 409 -4.18 7.19 -20.29
N LEU A 410 -4.71 6.61 -19.20
CA LEU A 410 -4.86 5.15 -19.07
C LEU A 410 -5.60 4.52 -20.25
N HIS A 411 -6.76 5.06 -20.61
CA HIS A 411 -7.58 4.56 -21.70
C HIS A 411 -6.90 4.67 -23.08
N LEU A 412 -6.15 5.74 -23.33
CA LEU A 412 -5.38 5.89 -24.58
C LEU A 412 -4.25 4.86 -24.65
N ARG A 413 -3.49 4.71 -23.56
CA ARG A 413 -2.37 3.75 -23.46
C ARG A 413 -2.85 2.32 -23.58
N VAL A 414 -3.87 1.92 -22.82
CA VAL A 414 -4.39 0.54 -22.83
C VAL A 414 -5.00 0.19 -24.20
N LYS A 415 -5.73 1.11 -24.84
CA LYS A 415 -6.25 0.88 -26.21
C LYS A 415 -5.13 0.60 -27.21
N GLN A 416 -4.06 1.41 -27.18
CA GLN A 416 -2.89 1.22 -28.03
C GLN A 416 -2.19 -0.10 -27.72
N GLN A 417 -1.97 -0.41 -26.44
CA GLN A 417 -1.30 -1.62 -25.98
C GLN A 417 -2.06 -2.88 -26.38
N ASN A 418 -3.38 -2.93 -26.19
CA ASN A 418 -4.22 -4.04 -26.64
C ASN A 418 -4.09 -4.27 -28.16
N SER A 419 -4.15 -3.19 -28.95
CA SER A 419 -4.09 -3.27 -30.42
C SER A 419 -2.72 -3.76 -30.91
N THR A 420 -1.63 -3.20 -30.35
CA THR A 420 -0.27 -3.61 -30.68
C THR A 420 -0.01 -5.04 -30.26
N ALA A 421 -0.38 -5.43 -29.04
CA ALA A 421 -0.12 -6.78 -28.53
C ALA A 421 -0.85 -7.84 -29.34
N LEU A 422 -2.12 -7.64 -29.71
CA LEU A 422 -2.85 -8.58 -30.57
C LEU A 422 -2.20 -8.72 -31.95
N ARG A 423 -1.80 -7.61 -32.58
CA ARG A 423 -1.10 -7.67 -33.87
C ARG A 423 0.23 -8.43 -33.75
N MET A 424 1.01 -8.13 -32.72
CA MET A 424 2.30 -8.79 -32.50
C MET A 424 2.15 -10.28 -32.16
N ALA A 425 1.15 -10.64 -31.36
CA ALA A 425 0.85 -12.03 -31.03
C ALA A 425 0.55 -12.84 -32.29
N LYS A 426 -0.25 -12.31 -33.22
CA LYS A 426 -0.53 -12.95 -34.52
C LYS A 426 0.71 -13.09 -35.42
N ILE A 427 1.56 -12.05 -35.45
CA ILE A 427 2.81 -12.09 -36.22
C ILE A 427 3.74 -13.17 -35.63
N LEU A 428 3.86 -13.23 -34.31
CA LEU A 428 4.69 -14.21 -33.63
C LEU A 428 4.16 -15.63 -33.80
N GLU A 429 2.85 -15.83 -33.75
CA GLU A 429 2.20 -17.14 -33.92
C GLU A 429 2.46 -17.73 -35.31
N ALA A 430 2.52 -16.90 -36.35
CA ALA A 430 2.86 -17.30 -37.70
C ALA A 430 4.37 -17.44 -37.97
N HIS A 431 5.24 -17.06 -37.03
CA HIS A 431 6.67 -16.94 -37.28
C HIS A 431 7.38 -18.31 -37.16
N PRO A 432 8.18 -18.75 -38.15
CA PRO A 432 8.73 -20.11 -38.20
C PRO A 432 9.79 -20.43 -37.13
N LYS A 433 10.26 -19.42 -36.39
CA LYS A 433 11.18 -19.59 -35.23
C LYS A 433 10.48 -19.51 -33.88
N VAL A 434 9.16 -19.36 -33.86
CA VAL A 434 8.36 -19.31 -32.64
C VAL A 434 7.62 -20.63 -32.52
N LYS A 435 7.77 -21.28 -31.37
CA LYS A 435 7.17 -22.58 -31.08
C LYS A 435 5.72 -22.45 -30.62
N CYS A 436 5.47 -21.48 -29.73
CA CYS A 436 4.16 -21.27 -29.11
C CYS A 436 4.03 -19.80 -28.69
N VAL A 437 2.82 -19.26 -28.75
CA VAL A 437 2.48 -17.91 -28.27
C VAL A 437 1.33 -18.02 -27.28
N TYR A 438 1.51 -17.39 -26.12
CA TYR A 438 0.49 -17.26 -25.09
C TYR A 438 -0.03 -15.82 -25.11
N TYR A 439 -1.29 -15.66 -25.55
CA TYR A 439 -1.99 -14.39 -25.51
C TYR A 439 -3.52 -14.63 -25.50
N PRO A 440 -4.28 -14.09 -24.52
CA PRO A 440 -5.72 -14.38 -24.39
C PRO A 440 -6.57 -13.98 -25.61
N GLY A 441 -6.05 -13.09 -26.47
CA GLY A 441 -6.72 -12.66 -27.68
C GLY A 441 -6.49 -13.53 -28.92
N LEU A 442 -5.70 -14.60 -28.82
CA LEU A 442 -5.51 -15.59 -29.89
C LEU A 442 -6.46 -16.77 -29.72
N GLU A 443 -7.03 -17.26 -30.82
CA GLU A 443 -7.95 -18.42 -30.84
C GLU A 443 -7.28 -19.72 -30.36
N SER A 444 -5.95 -19.80 -30.47
CA SER A 444 -5.14 -20.91 -29.97
C SER A 444 -4.99 -20.92 -28.45
N HIS A 445 -5.32 -19.81 -27.76
CA HIS A 445 -5.22 -19.75 -26.31
C HIS A 445 -6.27 -20.65 -25.65
N PRO A 446 -5.92 -21.48 -24.65
CA PRO A 446 -6.86 -22.48 -24.15
C PRO A 446 -8.15 -21.88 -23.54
N GLU A 447 -8.10 -20.66 -23.00
CA GLU A 447 -9.29 -19.92 -22.53
C GLU A 447 -9.72 -18.77 -23.45
N TYR A 448 -9.47 -18.83 -24.76
CA TYR A 448 -9.85 -17.76 -25.69
C TYR A 448 -11.32 -17.35 -25.55
N ASP A 449 -12.24 -18.32 -25.58
CA ASP A 449 -13.68 -18.04 -25.49
C ASP A 449 -14.07 -17.41 -24.16
N LEU A 450 -13.44 -17.85 -23.06
CA LEU A 450 -13.67 -17.26 -21.74
C LEU A 450 -13.13 -15.83 -21.69
N ALA A 451 -11.90 -15.59 -22.14
CA ALA A 451 -11.29 -14.27 -22.18
C ALA A 451 -12.17 -13.30 -22.99
N LYS A 452 -12.69 -13.73 -24.15
CA LYS A 452 -13.60 -12.94 -24.98
C LYS A 452 -14.94 -12.64 -24.31
N ARG A 453 -15.44 -13.53 -23.46
CA ARG A 453 -16.69 -13.31 -22.70
C ARG A 453 -16.54 -12.30 -21.57
N GLN A 454 -15.43 -12.34 -20.83
CA GLN A 454 -15.27 -11.54 -19.61
C GLN A 454 -14.36 -10.31 -19.75
N MET A 455 -13.61 -10.20 -20.85
CA MET A 455 -12.68 -9.10 -21.10
C MET A 455 -13.05 -8.31 -22.37
N THR A 456 -12.92 -6.98 -22.32
CA THR A 456 -13.12 -6.07 -23.46
C THR A 456 -11.82 -5.77 -24.23
N GLY A 457 -10.68 -6.24 -23.68
CA GLY A 457 -9.35 -6.19 -24.30
C GLY A 457 -8.41 -7.18 -23.60
N PHE A 458 -7.33 -7.58 -24.27
CA PHE A 458 -6.50 -8.72 -23.83
C PHE A 458 -5.15 -8.32 -23.20
N GLY A 459 -4.99 -7.05 -22.85
CA GLY A 459 -3.77 -6.52 -22.24
C GLY A 459 -2.62 -6.33 -23.23
N GLY A 460 -1.50 -5.84 -22.70
CA GLY A 460 -0.32 -5.44 -23.48
C GLY A 460 0.89 -6.37 -23.36
N VAL A 461 0.72 -7.56 -22.80
CA VAL A 461 1.82 -8.53 -22.60
C VAL A 461 1.60 -9.74 -23.48
N VAL A 462 2.67 -10.17 -24.16
CA VAL A 462 2.70 -11.39 -24.97
C VAL A 462 3.87 -12.25 -24.48
N SER A 463 3.59 -13.50 -24.17
CA SER A 463 4.61 -14.51 -23.83
C SER A 463 4.75 -15.48 -24.99
N PHE A 464 5.96 -15.92 -25.32
CA PHE A 464 6.19 -16.93 -26.36
C PHE A 464 7.45 -17.75 -26.13
N GLU A 465 7.48 -18.93 -26.74
CA GLU A 465 8.62 -19.85 -26.76
C GLU A 465 9.32 -19.78 -28.12
N VAL A 466 10.65 -19.73 -28.10
CA VAL A 466 11.47 -19.77 -29.33
C VAL A 466 11.91 -21.20 -29.65
N ILE A 467 12.02 -21.51 -30.95
CA ILE A 467 12.65 -22.76 -31.41
C ILE A 467 14.16 -22.57 -31.39
N ILE A 468 14.85 -23.33 -30.55
CA ILE A 468 16.32 -23.30 -30.45
C ILE A 468 16.87 -24.56 -31.10
N SER A 469 17.62 -24.40 -32.20
CA SER A 469 18.43 -25.50 -32.73
C SER A 469 19.73 -25.60 -31.91
N HIS A 470 20.24 -26.82 -31.71
CA HIS A 470 21.41 -27.14 -30.85
C HIS A 470 22.74 -26.44 -31.19
N HIS A 471 22.77 -25.50 -32.14
CA HIS A 471 23.91 -24.65 -32.46
C HIS A 471 23.77 -23.19 -32.00
N PHE A 472 22.73 -22.84 -31.25
CA PHE A 472 22.53 -21.49 -30.74
C PHE A 472 23.33 -21.24 -29.44
N ASN A 473 24.47 -20.57 -29.59
CA ASN A 473 25.15 -19.93 -28.46
C ASN A 473 24.23 -18.86 -27.84
N VAL A 474 24.11 -18.87 -26.51
CA VAL A 474 23.30 -17.99 -25.64
C VAL A 474 23.49 -16.47 -25.90
N LEU A 475 24.51 -16.09 -26.68
CA LEU A 475 24.80 -14.72 -27.10
C LEU A 475 23.88 -14.17 -28.21
N THR A 476 23.05 -14.98 -28.87
CA THR A 476 22.26 -14.60 -30.06
C THR A 476 20.79 -14.24 -29.80
N THR A 477 20.34 -14.19 -28.53
CA THR A 477 19.08 -13.52 -28.17
C THR A 477 19.06 -12.06 -28.62
N GLY A 478 20.24 -11.45 -28.78
CA GLY A 478 20.42 -10.10 -29.32
C GLY A 478 20.03 -9.94 -30.80
N ASP A 479 20.08 -10.98 -31.65
CA ASP A 479 19.78 -10.85 -33.09
C ASP A 479 18.29 -10.96 -33.41
N ILE A 480 17.55 -11.73 -32.60
CA ILE A 480 16.09 -11.69 -32.59
C ILE A 480 15.66 -10.30 -32.10
N PHE A 481 16.28 -9.81 -31.02
CA PHE A 481 15.98 -8.48 -30.48
C PHE A 481 16.38 -7.35 -31.44
N SER A 482 17.50 -7.43 -32.17
CA SER A 482 17.98 -6.36 -33.06
C SER A 482 17.13 -6.22 -34.31
N ASN A 483 16.71 -7.34 -34.94
CA ASN A 483 15.83 -7.32 -36.12
C ASN A 483 14.38 -6.96 -35.76
N LEU A 484 13.91 -7.35 -34.58
CA LEU A 484 12.63 -6.89 -34.05
C LEU A 484 12.73 -5.39 -33.73
N CYS A 485 13.67 -4.95 -32.89
CA CYS A 485 13.81 -3.55 -32.46
C CYS A 485 14.11 -2.54 -33.58
N THR A 486 14.81 -2.92 -34.66
CA THR A 486 15.02 -2.02 -35.80
C THR A 486 13.73 -1.68 -36.55
N SER A 487 12.67 -2.50 -36.42
CA SER A 487 11.32 -2.18 -36.90
C SER A 487 10.46 -1.40 -35.89
N PHE A 488 10.96 -1.14 -34.66
CA PHE A 488 10.18 -0.64 -33.53
C PHE A 488 10.59 0.75 -32.99
N TYR A 489 11.12 1.63 -33.84
CA TYR A 489 11.29 3.03 -33.45
C TYR A 489 9.92 3.72 -33.26
N GLY A 490 9.43 3.79 -32.01
CA GLY A 490 8.42 4.79 -31.62
C GLY A 490 7.38 4.45 -30.55
N ILE A 491 7.36 3.27 -29.90
CA ILE A 491 6.20 2.90 -29.05
C ILE A 491 6.58 2.73 -27.56
N PRO A 492 6.05 3.56 -26.66
CA PRO A 492 6.26 3.37 -25.22
C PRO A 492 5.34 2.25 -24.65
N HIS A 493 5.94 1.30 -23.92
CA HIS A 493 5.30 0.29 -23.05
C HIS A 493 4.63 -0.95 -23.69
N PHE A 494 5.33 -1.66 -24.58
CA PHE A 494 5.05 -3.07 -24.94
C PHE A 494 6.03 -4.00 -24.21
N SER A 495 5.56 -5.12 -23.63
CA SER A 495 6.43 -6.09 -22.92
C SER A 495 6.33 -7.46 -23.56
N ILE A 496 7.48 -7.94 -24.05
CA ILE A 496 7.68 -9.29 -24.61
C ILE A 496 8.34 -10.15 -23.53
N LYS A 497 7.82 -11.37 -23.31
CA LYS A 497 8.50 -12.41 -22.52
C LYS A 497 8.89 -13.59 -23.40
N ILE A 498 10.18 -13.90 -23.42
CA ILE A 498 10.76 -15.01 -24.16
C ILE A 498 11.08 -16.13 -23.17
N PHE A 499 10.52 -17.30 -23.40
CA PHE A 499 10.88 -18.52 -22.69
C PHE A 499 11.79 -19.36 -23.59
N CYS A 500 12.96 -19.71 -23.03
CA CYS A 500 13.84 -20.72 -23.57
C CYS A 500 13.49 -22.02 -22.84
N PRO A 501 13.19 -23.13 -23.55
CA PRO A 501 12.99 -24.42 -22.92
C PRO A 501 14.24 -24.90 -22.16
#